data_AF-A0A2M7UCG3-F1
#
_entry.id   AF-A0A2M7UCG3-F1
#
_cell.length_a   1.000
_cell.length_b   1.000
_cell.length_c   1.000
_cell.angle_alpha   90.00
_cell.angle_beta   90.00
_cell.angle_gamma   90.00
#
_symmetry.space_group_name_H-M   'P 1'
#
loop_
_entity.id
_entity.type
_entity.pdbx_description
1 polymer ?
#
loop_
_entity_poly.entity_id
_entity_poly.type
_entity_poly.pdbx_seq_one_letter_code
_entity_poly.pdbx_strand_id
1 'polypeptide(L)'
;MVLSELKQFGIDPRAQTLRFSGLSRQEKRFEFQQHLDSYVNEVIRDEPVSILFHYWLGFDNQLYLQPNLEEKNLASKMFDPRERNGIYLEGFKKVEKLLIENPNQVVLWYSPIGKTSFNDDPENPFSSVDYDYGQLYVYCRNKDKVDALALKTSKEAESLFFPNNENLPQEENITKTILNPLLFNFNIESFLNWLKKFYPPNIPFYIDHQQRKYFLSETIEEINDRFSGKKKLYSEVSDRTIDELDRYEMTAEIVKRAFQGAIYNHLKQNNLYSMKLAGSCGGSAVDLDDLPFGQENFLFQKFNPATTVFRLVTQGIKEIMRQNKEKKWEYHEGECVVCHKKPADVGPCNICIDCEKKM
;
A
#
# COMPACT_ATOMS: atom_id res chain seq x y z
N MET A 1 19.58 16.15 4.10
CA MET A 1 18.16 16.31 3.73
C MET A 1 17.42 15.14 4.33
N VAL A 2 16.42 15.40 5.17
CA VAL A 2 16.10 14.52 6.30
C VAL A 2 15.10 13.42 5.91
N LEU A 3 15.29 12.23 6.47
CA LEU A 3 14.36 11.08 6.37
C LEU A 3 12.97 11.33 7.01
N SER A 4 12.66 12.54 7.47
CA SER A 4 11.44 12.90 8.21
C SER A 4 10.26 13.22 7.30
N GLU A 5 10.45 14.01 6.23
CA GLU A 5 9.38 14.40 5.31
C GLU A 5 8.80 13.18 4.56
N LEU A 6 9.63 12.16 4.36
CA LEU A 6 9.28 10.85 3.79
C LEU A 6 8.23 10.12 4.62
N LYS A 7 8.27 10.32 5.94
CA LYS A 7 7.59 9.50 6.94
C LYS A 7 6.22 10.03 7.31
N GLN A 8 5.98 11.35 7.21
CA GLN A 8 4.71 11.96 7.63
C GLN A 8 3.55 11.66 6.69
N PHE A 9 3.79 11.69 5.37
CA PHE A 9 2.71 11.53 4.39
C PHE A 9 2.64 10.14 3.75
N GLY A 10 3.64 9.28 3.94
CA GLY A 10 3.70 7.98 3.25
C GLY A 10 3.72 8.11 1.72
N ILE A 11 4.21 9.24 1.20
CA ILE A 11 4.36 9.49 -0.23
C ILE A 11 5.80 9.66 -0.61
N ASP A 12 6.06 9.16 -1.81
CA ASP A 12 7.36 8.96 -2.35
C ASP A 12 7.39 9.80 -3.71
N PRO A 13 7.73 11.12 -3.76
CA PRO A 13 7.89 11.94 -5.01
C PRO A 13 9.11 11.86 -5.99
N ARG A 14 10.40 11.95 -5.56
CA ARG A 14 11.58 12.05 -6.47
C ARG A 14 11.77 10.87 -7.43
N ALA A 15 11.69 9.65 -6.91
CA ALA A 15 11.79 8.44 -7.69
C ALA A 15 10.48 8.09 -8.44
N GLN A 16 9.34 8.71 -8.13
CA GLN A 16 8.20 8.85 -9.04
C GLN A 16 8.62 9.73 -10.21
N THR A 17 9.16 10.93 -9.97
CA THR A 17 9.75 11.76 -11.03
C THR A 17 10.80 11.00 -11.87
N LEU A 18 11.69 10.22 -11.26
CA LEU A 18 12.68 9.39 -11.97
C LEU A 18 12.02 8.26 -12.78
N ARG A 19 10.98 7.61 -12.24
CA ARG A 19 10.18 6.65 -13.00
C ARG A 19 9.55 7.33 -14.20
N PHE A 20 8.89 8.46 -13.96
CA PHE A 20 8.21 9.25 -14.97
C PHE A 20 9.18 9.76 -16.04
N SER A 21 10.43 10.13 -15.75
CA SER A 21 11.38 10.56 -16.79
C SER A 21 11.63 9.49 -17.87
N GLY A 22 11.48 8.19 -17.54
CA GLY A 22 11.59 7.06 -18.47
C GLY A 22 10.28 6.64 -19.16
N LEU A 23 9.21 7.43 -19.05
CA LEU A 23 7.87 7.14 -19.58
C LEU A 23 7.39 8.19 -20.59
N SER A 24 6.58 7.73 -21.56
CA SER A 24 5.80 8.62 -22.43
C SER A 24 4.73 9.37 -21.65
N ARG A 25 4.19 10.46 -22.23
CA ARG A 25 3.15 11.29 -21.60
C ARG A 25 1.89 10.50 -21.19
N GLN A 26 1.48 9.53 -22.01
CA GLN A 26 0.30 8.71 -21.72
C GLN A 26 0.57 7.73 -20.57
N GLU A 27 1.73 7.06 -20.56
CA GLU A 27 2.15 6.16 -19.47
C GLU A 27 2.31 6.92 -18.14
N LYS A 28 2.87 8.15 -18.17
CA LYS A 28 2.95 9.06 -17.02
C LYS A 28 1.58 9.35 -16.42
N ARG A 29 0.64 9.85 -17.24
CA ARG A 29 -0.72 10.21 -16.81
C ARG A 29 -1.45 9.01 -16.22
N PHE A 30 -1.27 7.83 -16.81
CA PHE A 30 -1.87 6.58 -16.34
C PHE A 30 -1.31 6.13 -14.98
N GLU A 31 0.02 5.99 -14.84
CA GLU A 31 0.64 5.60 -13.55
C GLU A 31 0.33 6.61 -12.44
N PHE A 32 0.39 7.91 -12.74
CA PHE A 32 0.13 8.95 -11.76
C PHE A 32 -1.30 8.94 -11.23
N GLN A 33 -2.30 8.83 -12.12
CA GLN A 33 -3.70 8.71 -11.72
C GLN A 33 -3.91 7.48 -10.83
N GLN A 34 -3.37 6.32 -11.22
CA GLN A 34 -3.47 5.11 -10.38
C GLN A 34 -2.80 5.27 -9.02
N HIS A 35 -1.59 5.86 -8.95
CA HIS A 35 -0.92 6.11 -7.66
C HIS A 35 -1.76 7.03 -6.77
N LEU A 36 -2.36 8.08 -7.33
CA LEU A 36 -3.16 9.05 -6.59
C LEU A 36 -4.47 8.44 -6.08
N ASP A 37 -5.19 7.71 -6.94
CA ASP A 37 -6.41 6.98 -6.56
C ASP A 37 -6.10 5.91 -5.49
N SER A 38 -4.96 5.22 -5.62
CA SER A 38 -4.48 4.24 -4.62
C SER A 38 -4.21 4.93 -3.28
N TYR A 39 -3.55 6.07 -3.29
CA TYR A 39 -3.22 6.80 -2.07
C TYR A 39 -4.47 7.33 -1.35
N VAL A 40 -5.42 7.91 -2.10
CA VAL A 40 -6.71 8.33 -1.55
C VAL A 40 -7.43 7.14 -0.91
N ASN A 41 -7.45 5.99 -1.57
CA ASN A 41 -8.11 4.78 -1.09
C ASN A 41 -7.44 4.19 0.16
N GLU A 42 -6.11 4.05 0.12
CA GLU A 42 -5.35 3.19 1.03
C GLU A 42 -4.78 3.94 2.23
N VAL A 43 -4.41 5.21 2.05
CA VAL A 43 -3.67 6.02 3.03
C VAL A 43 -4.56 7.09 3.65
N ILE A 44 -5.32 7.82 2.83
CA ILE A 44 -6.26 8.85 3.32
C ILE A 44 -7.48 8.17 3.95
N ARG A 45 -8.17 7.32 3.19
CA ARG A 45 -9.46 6.75 3.59
C ARG A 45 -9.37 5.41 4.30
N ASP A 46 -8.23 4.74 4.17
CA ASP A 46 -7.96 3.43 4.78
C ASP A 46 -9.04 2.37 4.48
N GLU A 47 -9.55 2.38 3.24
CA GLU A 47 -10.63 1.48 2.81
C GLU A 47 -10.14 0.01 2.89
N PRO A 48 -11.04 -0.97 3.13
CA PRO A 48 -10.68 -2.38 3.29
C PRO A 48 -10.36 -3.07 1.95
N VAL A 49 -10.79 -2.50 0.82
CA VAL A 49 -10.60 -3.05 -0.53
C VAL A 49 -9.99 -1.98 -1.42
N SER A 50 -9.01 -2.39 -2.22
CA SER A 50 -8.27 -1.49 -3.09
C SER A 50 -9.07 -0.96 -4.27
N ILE A 51 -8.50 0.02 -4.98
CA ILE A 51 -8.93 0.28 -6.36
C ILE A 51 -8.67 -0.97 -7.23
N LEU A 52 -9.34 -1.06 -8.38
CA LEU A 52 -9.14 -2.17 -9.30
C LEU A 52 -7.86 -1.99 -10.12
N PHE A 53 -6.91 -2.90 -9.95
CA PHE A 53 -5.65 -2.93 -10.69
C PHE A 53 -5.73 -3.87 -11.88
N HIS A 54 -4.86 -3.61 -12.85
CA HIS A 54 -4.81 -4.34 -14.10
C HIS A 54 -3.38 -4.79 -14.37
N TYR A 55 -3.23 -6.06 -14.77
CA TYR A 55 -2.02 -6.57 -15.39
C TYR A 55 -2.34 -7.02 -16.81
N TRP A 56 -1.33 -7.01 -17.67
CA TRP A 56 -1.40 -7.45 -19.06
C TRP A 56 -0.50 -8.66 -19.24
N LEU A 57 -1.03 -9.72 -19.85
CA LEU A 57 -0.30 -10.95 -20.12
C LEU A 57 0.50 -10.81 -21.42
N GLY A 58 1.81 -10.92 -21.34
CA GLY A 58 2.69 -10.94 -22.51
C GLY A 58 2.68 -12.29 -23.24
N PHE A 59 3.19 -12.28 -24.48
CA PHE A 59 3.37 -13.49 -25.30
C PHE A 59 4.42 -14.47 -24.72
N ASP A 60 5.26 -13.98 -23.82
CA ASP A 60 6.23 -14.72 -23.02
C ASP A 60 5.61 -15.38 -21.77
N ASN A 61 4.30 -15.21 -21.57
CA ASN A 61 3.55 -15.63 -20.39
C ASN A 61 4.00 -14.95 -19.08
N GLN A 62 4.42 -13.67 -19.13
CA GLN A 62 4.68 -12.85 -17.95
C GLN A 62 3.59 -11.79 -17.74
N LEU A 63 3.37 -11.35 -16.49
CA LEU A 63 2.48 -10.23 -16.21
C LEU A 63 3.22 -8.88 -16.24
N TYR A 64 2.61 -7.92 -16.93
CA TYR A 64 3.07 -6.55 -17.08
C TYR A 64 2.09 -5.56 -16.44
N LEU A 65 2.62 -4.44 -15.95
CA LEU A 65 1.89 -3.37 -15.27
C LEU A 65 1.25 -2.36 -16.22
N GLN A 66 1.48 -2.52 -17.52
CA GLN A 66 0.98 -1.67 -18.58
C GLN A 66 0.72 -2.50 -19.83
N PRO A 67 -0.12 -2.03 -20.78
CA PRO A 67 -0.27 -2.66 -22.09
C PRO A 67 1.03 -2.71 -22.91
N ASN A 68 1.98 -1.82 -22.58
CA ASN A 68 3.31 -1.80 -23.18
C ASN A 68 4.20 -2.88 -22.52
N LEU A 69 4.39 -3.99 -23.23
CA LEU A 69 5.06 -5.22 -22.79
C LEU A 69 6.61 -5.10 -22.74
N GLU A 70 7.12 -3.98 -22.24
CA GLU A 70 8.55 -3.76 -22.03
C GLU A 70 9.04 -4.37 -20.71
N GLU A 71 10.28 -4.87 -20.69
CA GLU A 71 10.91 -5.47 -19.50
C GLU A 71 10.94 -4.55 -18.26
N LYS A 72 10.83 -3.22 -18.45
CA LYS A 72 10.72 -2.20 -17.38
C LYS A 72 9.35 -2.18 -16.68
N ASN A 73 8.36 -2.85 -17.27
CA ASN A 73 6.96 -2.90 -16.85
C ASN A 73 6.57 -4.27 -16.29
N LEU A 74 7.48 -5.24 -16.19
CA LEU A 74 7.21 -6.54 -15.57
C LEU A 74 6.75 -6.40 -14.11
N ALA A 75 5.64 -7.05 -13.77
CA ALA A 75 5.07 -7.06 -12.43
C ALA A 75 6.02 -7.70 -11.41
N SER A 76 6.73 -8.77 -11.82
CA SER A 76 7.74 -9.45 -11.01
C SER A 76 8.90 -8.55 -10.56
N LYS A 77 9.14 -7.41 -11.22
CA LYS A 77 10.14 -6.40 -10.81
C LYS A 77 9.66 -5.41 -9.75
N MET A 78 8.42 -5.53 -9.25
CA MET A 78 7.93 -4.71 -8.14
C MET A 78 8.16 -5.33 -6.75
N PHE A 79 8.69 -6.56 -6.70
CA PHE A 79 8.97 -7.28 -5.47
C PHE A 79 10.46 -7.20 -5.17
N ASP A 80 10.84 -6.81 -3.95
CA ASP A 80 12.24 -6.86 -3.52
C ASP A 80 12.58 -8.31 -3.12
N PRO A 81 13.62 -8.95 -3.70
CA PRO A 81 13.98 -10.33 -3.37
C PRO A 81 14.50 -10.49 -1.92
N ARG A 82 14.74 -9.40 -1.18
CA ARG A 82 15.08 -9.44 0.25
C ARG A 82 13.84 -9.52 1.16
N GLU A 83 12.66 -9.15 0.66
CA GLU A 83 11.41 -9.28 1.40
C GLU A 83 11.09 -10.76 1.61
N ARG A 84 10.96 -11.18 2.87
CA ARG A 84 10.69 -12.56 3.29
C ARG A 84 11.61 -13.57 2.58
N ASN A 85 12.89 -13.23 2.43
CA ASN A 85 13.91 -14.02 1.72
C ASN A 85 13.51 -14.41 0.28
N GLY A 86 12.72 -13.58 -0.41
CA GLY A 86 12.29 -13.80 -1.80
C GLY A 86 11.07 -14.72 -1.96
N ILE A 87 10.58 -15.29 -0.86
CA ILE A 87 9.38 -16.15 -0.82
C ILE A 87 8.16 -15.44 -1.39
N TYR A 88 8.06 -14.12 -1.21
CA TYR A 88 6.94 -13.32 -1.73
C TYR A 88 6.96 -13.24 -3.27
N LEU A 89 8.12 -13.10 -3.90
CA LEU A 89 8.29 -13.18 -5.35
C LEU A 89 8.04 -14.60 -5.89
N GLU A 90 8.42 -15.64 -5.15
CA GLU A 90 8.10 -17.03 -5.53
C GLU A 90 6.58 -17.30 -5.48
N GLY A 91 5.90 -16.81 -4.44
CA GLY A 91 4.44 -16.87 -4.34
C GLY A 91 3.75 -16.19 -5.52
N PHE A 92 4.20 -15.00 -5.91
CA PHE A 92 3.66 -14.29 -7.08
C PHE A 92 3.83 -15.09 -8.37
N LYS A 93 4.99 -15.71 -8.60
CA LYS A 93 5.22 -16.57 -9.79
C LYS A 93 4.25 -17.77 -9.86
N LYS A 94 3.81 -18.29 -8.71
CA LYS A 94 2.77 -19.34 -8.65
C LYS A 94 1.39 -18.78 -9.00
N VAL A 95 1.09 -17.54 -8.60
CA VAL A 95 -0.13 -16.82 -9.00
C VAL A 95 -0.13 -16.55 -10.51
N GLU A 96 0.96 -16.05 -11.09
CA GLU A 96 1.11 -15.88 -12.54
C GLU A 96 0.77 -17.18 -13.27
N LYS A 97 1.43 -18.29 -12.88
CA LYS A 97 1.17 -19.62 -13.44
C LYS A 97 -0.30 -20.04 -13.37
N LEU A 98 -0.94 -19.92 -12.20
CA LEU A 98 -2.35 -20.29 -12.04
C LEU A 98 -3.27 -19.46 -12.94
N LEU A 99 -3.02 -18.16 -13.10
CA LEU A 99 -3.79 -17.29 -13.99
C LEU A 99 -3.58 -17.63 -15.47
N ILE A 100 -2.38 -18.06 -15.86
CA ILE A 100 -2.06 -18.49 -17.23
C ILE A 100 -2.80 -19.80 -17.57
N GLU A 101 -2.80 -20.75 -16.63
CA GLU A 101 -3.42 -22.07 -16.82
C GLU A 101 -4.95 -22.05 -16.68
N ASN A 102 -5.51 -21.11 -15.90
CA ASN A 102 -6.93 -21.09 -15.53
C ASN A 102 -7.62 -19.74 -15.82
N PRO A 103 -7.85 -19.38 -17.10
CA PRO A 103 -8.55 -18.16 -17.46
C PRO A 103 -10.02 -18.17 -16.99
N ASN A 104 -10.52 -16.98 -16.61
CA ASN A 104 -11.84 -16.71 -16.03
C ASN A 104 -12.13 -17.37 -14.67
N GLN A 105 -11.11 -17.93 -14.02
CA GLN A 105 -11.18 -18.43 -12.65
C GLN A 105 -10.58 -17.43 -11.66
N VAL A 106 -11.06 -17.46 -10.42
CA VAL A 106 -10.55 -16.65 -9.32
C VAL A 106 -9.34 -17.33 -8.70
N VAL A 107 -8.22 -16.61 -8.63
CA VAL A 107 -7.03 -17.00 -7.86
C VAL A 107 -6.97 -16.10 -6.63
N LEU A 108 -6.95 -16.70 -5.44
CA LEU A 108 -6.65 -16.00 -4.19
C LEU A 108 -5.20 -16.20 -3.81
N TRP A 109 -4.56 -15.14 -3.36
CA TRP A 109 -3.22 -15.19 -2.79
C TRP A 109 -3.18 -14.36 -1.52
N TYR A 110 -2.42 -14.78 -0.51
CA TYR A 110 -2.47 -14.12 0.79
C TYR A 110 -1.08 -13.91 1.36
N SER A 111 -0.86 -12.71 1.89
CA SER A 111 0.35 -12.36 2.64
C SER A 111 -0.02 -12.15 4.11
N PRO A 112 0.34 -13.08 5.02
CA PRO A 112 -0.03 -12.99 6.43
C PRO A 112 0.70 -11.89 7.20
N ILE A 113 0.15 -11.58 8.37
CA ILE A 113 0.71 -10.70 9.42
C ILE A 113 2.08 -11.21 9.89
N GLY A 114 2.96 -10.30 10.33
CA GLY A 114 4.25 -10.60 10.95
C GLY A 114 5.46 -10.26 10.07
N LYS A 115 6.63 -10.78 10.45
CA LYS A 115 7.94 -10.37 9.92
C LYS A 115 8.00 -10.10 8.41
N THR A 116 8.67 -9.01 8.04
CA THR A 116 8.96 -8.70 6.63
C THR A 116 10.30 -9.28 6.14
N SER A 117 11.16 -9.76 7.06
CA SER A 117 12.39 -10.51 6.78
C SER A 117 12.42 -11.85 7.55
N PHE A 118 13.05 -12.88 6.97
CA PHE A 118 13.42 -14.12 7.69
C PHE A 118 14.94 -14.27 7.76
N ASN A 119 15.66 -13.16 7.75
CA ASN A 119 17.08 -13.08 8.02
C ASN A 119 17.36 -11.91 8.96
N ASP A 120 18.35 -12.08 9.83
CA ASP A 120 18.81 -11.09 10.79
C ASP A 120 19.91 -10.18 10.20
N ASP A 121 19.94 -10.01 8.88
CA ASP A 121 20.90 -9.12 8.20
C ASP A 121 20.54 -7.65 8.48
N PRO A 122 21.39 -6.88 9.19
CA PRO A 122 21.09 -5.49 9.51
C PRO A 122 21.08 -4.57 8.28
N GLU A 123 21.73 -4.96 7.17
CA GLU A 123 21.70 -4.23 5.90
C GLU A 123 20.43 -4.53 5.08
N ASN A 124 19.63 -5.51 5.51
CA ASN A 124 18.34 -5.78 4.93
C ASN A 124 17.30 -4.76 5.43
N PRO A 125 16.72 -3.90 4.58
CA PRO A 125 15.74 -2.89 5.00
C PRO A 125 14.44 -3.49 5.58
N PHE A 126 14.21 -4.79 5.39
CA PHE A 126 13.08 -5.55 5.94
C PHE A 126 13.35 -6.11 7.36
N SER A 127 14.59 -6.07 7.86
CA SER A 127 14.95 -6.66 9.17
C SER A 127 14.31 -5.97 10.38
N SER A 128 13.97 -4.67 10.26
CA SER A 128 13.45 -3.83 11.34
C SER A 128 11.92 -3.64 11.30
N VAL A 129 11.22 -4.47 10.55
CA VAL A 129 9.83 -4.22 10.14
C VAL A 129 9.01 -5.51 10.18
N ASP A 130 7.81 -5.43 10.77
CA ASP A 130 6.75 -6.43 10.64
C ASP A 130 5.52 -5.83 9.94
N TYR A 131 4.70 -6.68 9.32
CA TYR A 131 3.40 -6.31 8.76
C TYR A 131 2.30 -6.40 9.83
N ASP A 132 1.56 -5.31 10.05
CA ASP A 132 0.55 -5.15 11.13
C ASP A 132 -0.84 -5.71 10.79
N TYR A 133 -1.17 -5.84 9.50
CA TYR A 133 -2.37 -6.50 9.00
C TYR A 133 -2.05 -7.45 7.84
N GLY A 134 -2.98 -8.37 7.56
CA GLY A 134 -2.85 -9.33 6.47
C GLY A 134 -3.40 -8.80 5.17
N GLN A 135 -2.93 -9.32 4.03
CA GLN A 135 -3.37 -8.82 2.73
C GLN A 135 -3.77 -9.96 1.79
N LEU A 136 -5.08 -10.03 1.52
CA LEU A 136 -5.69 -10.97 0.58
C LEU A 136 -5.77 -10.33 -0.79
N TYR A 137 -5.28 -11.01 -1.80
CA TYR A 137 -5.36 -10.61 -3.19
C TYR A 137 -6.38 -11.48 -3.91
N VAL A 138 -7.27 -10.85 -4.67
CA VAL A 138 -8.26 -11.50 -5.54
C VAL A 138 -7.88 -11.18 -6.98
N TYR A 139 -7.43 -12.18 -7.74
CA TYR A 139 -7.10 -12.06 -9.15
C TYR A 139 -8.12 -12.80 -10.01
N CYS A 140 -8.49 -12.22 -11.15
CA CYS A 140 -9.29 -12.86 -12.18
C CYS A 140 -8.74 -12.49 -13.56
N ARG A 141 -8.38 -13.50 -14.37
CA ARG A 141 -7.91 -13.26 -15.75
C ARG A 141 -9.05 -13.33 -16.75
N ASN A 142 -9.21 -12.29 -17.56
CA ASN A 142 -10.08 -12.26 -18.73
C ASN A 142 -9.23 -12.00 -19.98
N LYS A 143 -9.10 -13.01 -20.84
CA LYS A 143 -8.24 -13.01 -22.06
C LYS A 143 -6.77 -12.68 -21.76
N ASP A 144 -6.31 -11.51 -22.19
CA ASP A 144 -4.97 -10.94 -22.07
C ASP A 144 -4.83 -10.01 -20.86
N LYS A 145 -5.92 -9.76 -20.12
CA LYS A 145 -5.96 -8.86 -18.97
C LYS A 145 -6.20 -9.66 -17.68
N VAL A 146 -5.50 -9.28 -16.60
CA VAL A 146 -5.80 -9.73 -15.24
C VAL A 146 -6.33 -8.55 -14.45
N ASP A 147 -7.56 -8.66 -13.95
CA ASP A 147 -8.12 -7.74 -12.98
C ASP A 147 -7.76 -8.21 -11.56
N ALA A 148 -7.31 -7.29 -10.71
CA ALA A 148 -6.79 -7.60 -9.39
C ALA A 148 -7.26 -6.60 -8.32
N LEU A 149 -7.59 -7.12 -7.14
CA LEU A 149 -7.79 -6.33 -5.92
C LEU A 149 -6.87 -6.82 -4.82
N ALA A 150 -6.46 -5.90 -3.95
CA ALA A 150 -5.98 -6.20 -2.62
C ALA A 150 -7.05 -5.87 -1.59
N LEU A 151 -7.07 -6.64 -0.51
CA LEU A 151 -7.99 -6.50 0.59
C LEU A 151 -7.20 -6.58 1.89
N LYS A 152 -7.41 -5.61 2.78
CA LYS A 152 -6.83 -5.64 4.14
C LYS A 152 -7.64 -6.60 4.99
N THR A 153 -6.97 -7.46 5.75
CA THR A 153 -7.61 -8.49 6.57
C THR A 153 -7.12 -8.48 8.01
N SER A 154 -8.02 -8.71 8.95
CA SER A 154 -7.67 -9.08 10.32
C SER A 154 -7.23 -10.55 10.42
N LYS A 155 -6.67 -10.93 11.57
CA LYS A 155 -6.26 -12.31 11.87
C LYS A 155 -7.46 -13.28 11.94
N GLU A 156 -8.63 -12.79 12.31
CA GLU A 156 -9.88 -13.56 12.28
C GLU A 156 -10.29 -13.88 10.83
N ALA A 157 -10.21 -12.90 9.93
CA ALA A 157 -10.57 -13.04 8.52
C ALA A 157 -9.59 -13.95 7.74
N GLU A 158 -8.31 -13.98 8.12
CA GLU A 158 -7.31 -14.91 7.59
C GLU A 158 -7.76 -16.38 7.66
N SER A 159 -8.34 -16.77 8.81
CA SER A 159 -8.76 -18.15 9.07
C SER A 159 -9.86 -18.69 8.14
N LEU A 160 -10.57 -17.81 7.42
CA LEU A 160 -11.64 -18.17 6.49
C LEU A 160 -11.13 -18.91 5.24
N PHE A 161 -9.88 -18.62 4.85
CA PHE A 161 -9.24 -19.12 3.64
C PHE A 161 -7.90 -19.81 3.91
N PHE A 162 -7.14 -19.33 4.90
CA PHE A 162 -5.79 -19.78 5.23
C PHE A 162 -5.69 -20.10 6.73
N PRO A 163 -6.22 -21.25 7.18
CA PRO A 163 -6.12 -21.64 8.58
C PRO A 163 -4.66 -21.86 8.98
N ASN A 164 -4.19 -21.08 9.96
CA ASN A 164 -2.85 -21.24 10.53
C ASN A 164 -2.69 -22.62 11.18
N ASN A 165 -1.53 -23.25 10.99
CA ASN A 165 -1.18 -24.44 11.75
C ASN A 165 -0.42 -24.02 13.01
N GLU A 166 -1.09 -24.03 14.16
CA GLU A 166 -0.51 -23.64 15.45
C GLU A 166 0.71 -24.48 15.86
N ASN A 167 0.92 -25.65 15.22
CA ASN A 167 2.07 -26.51 15.42
C ASN A 167 3.32 -26.13 14.61
N LEU A 168 3.25 -25.15 13.71
CA LEU A 168 4.39 -24.68 12.90
C LEU A 168 4.93 -23.33 13.40
N PRO A 169 6.24 -23.08 13.30
CA PRO A 169 6.82 -21.75 13.49
C PRO A 169 6.14 -20.69 12.62
N GLN A 170 6.11 -19.44 13.09
CA GLN A 170 5.44 -18.35 12.39
C GLN A 170 5.99 -18.15 10.97
N GLU A 171 7.32 -18.19 10.79
CA GLU A 171 7.96 -18.02 9.48
C GLU A 171 7.62 -19.16 8.51
N GLU A 172 7.44 -20.39 9.01
CA GLU A 172 7.02 -21.54 8.22
C GLU A 172 5.54 -21.43 7.83
N ASN A 173 4.65 -21.00 8.74
CA ASN A 173 3.26 -20.69 8.41
C ASN A 173 3.16 -19.58 7.35
N ILE A 174 3.89 -18.47 7.51
CA ILE A 174 3.92 -17.38 6.53
C ILE A 174 4.42 -17.89 5.17
N THR A 175 5.53 -18.64 5.16
CA THR A 175 6.11 -19.22 3.94
C THR A 175 5.13 -20.15 3.24
N LYS A 176 4.55 -21.11 3.98
CA LYS A 176 3.56 -22.04 3.46
C LYS A 176 2.39 -21.30 2.84
N THR A 177 1.85 -20.29 3.51
CA THR A 177 0.65 -19.58 3.04
C THR A 177 0.93 -18.74 1.79
N ILE A 178 2.05 -18.00 1.73
CA ILE A 178 2.46 -17.24 0.54
C ILE A 178 2.72 -18.18 -0.66
N LEU A 179 3.29 -19.36 -0.42
CA LEU A 179 3.65 -20.32 -1.46
C LEU A 179 2.49 -21.20 -1.95
N ASN A 180 1.29 -21.07 -1.38
CA ASN A 180 0.10 -21.85 -1.73
C ASN A 180 -1.11 -20.95 -2.04
N PRO A 181 -1.10 -20.20 -3.17
CA PRO A 181 -2.29 -19.53 -3.67
C PRO A 181 -3.42 -20.54 -3.96
N LEU A 182 -4.66 -20.12 -3.73
CA LEU A 182 -5.85 -20.95 -3.90
C LEU A 182 -6.50 -20.67 -5.26
N LEU A 183 -6.85 -21.72 -5.98
CA LEU A 183 -7.64 -21.64 -7.21
C LEU A 183 -9.10 -22.01 -6.92
N PHE A 184 -10.02 -21.13 -7.32
CA PHE A 184 -11.46 -21.39 -7.29
C PHE A 184 -11.98 -21.54 -8.71
N ASN A 185 -12.65 -22.66 -9.01
CA ASN A 185 -13.35 -22.89 -10.28
C ASN A 185 -14.66 -22.08 -10.39
N PHE A 186 -14.55 -20.78 -10.13
CA PHE A 186 -15.61 -19.79 -10.15
C PHE A 186 -15.10 -18.54 -10.88
N ASN A 187 -15.98 -17.89 -11.64
CA ASN A 187 -15.77 -16.49 -12.01
C ASN A 187 -16.01 -15.58 -10.79
N ILE A 188 -15.65 -14.30 -10.88
CA ILE A 188 -15.77 -13.36 -9.75
C ILE A 188 -17.19 -13.31 -9.17
N GLU A 189 -18.23 -13.23 -10.01
CA GLU A 189 -19.64 -13.20 -9.57
C GLU A 189 -20.04 -14.47 -8.78
N SER A 190 -19.68 -15.65 -9.30
CA SER A 190 -19.93 -16.94 -8.65
C SER A 190 -19.16 -17.07 -7.33
N PHE A 191 -17.93 -16.56 -7.27
CA PHE A 191 -17.14 -16.51 -6.05
C PHE A 191 -17.77 -15.62 -4.98
N LEU A 192 -18.22 -14.40 -5.33
CA LEU A 192 -18.90 -13.51 -4.37
C LEU A 192 -20.25 -14.09 -3.90
N ASN A 193 -21.01 -14.72 -4.78
CA ASN A 193 -22.25 -15.41 -4.42
C ASN A 193 -21.99 -16.64 -3.53
N TRP A 194 -20.88 -17.36 -3.76
CA TRP A 194 -20.42 -18.44 -2.89
C TRP A 194 -20.05 -17.91 -1.50
N LEU A 195 -19.30 -16.81 -1.40
CA LEU A 195 -18.98 -16.19 -0.11
C LEU A 195 -20.24 -15.80 0.68
N LYS A 196 -21.18 -15.09 0.05
CA LYS A 196 -22.47 -14.70 0.67
C LYS A 196 -23.31 -15.87 1.16
N LYS A 197 -23.16 -17.04 0.53
CA LYS A 197 -23.93 -18.26 0.87
C LYS A 197 -23.33 -19.05 2.02
N PHE A 198 -22.01 -19.12 2.12
CA PHE A 198 -21.31 -20.03 3.04
C PHE A 198 -20.72 -19.37 4.29
N TYR A 199 -20.52 -18.05 4.29
CA TYR A 199 -19.95 -17.33 5.42
C TYR A 199 -20.94 -16.33 6.03
N PRO A 200 -21.02 -16.22 7.37
CA PRO A 200 -21.82 -15.20 8.05
C PRO A 200 -21.44 -13.78 7.59
N PRO A 201 -22.42 -12.90 7.31
CA PRO A 201 -22.16 -11.55 6.78
C PRO A 201 -21.42 -10.65 7.77
N ASN A 202 -21.59 -10.91 9.07
CA ASN A 202 -21.08 -10.12 10.19
C ASN A 202 -19.70 -10.57 10.72
N ILE A 203 -18.94 -11.37 9.97
CA ILE A 203 -17.53 -11.64 10.31
C ILE A 203 -16.76 -10.32 10.17
N PRO A 204 -16.04 -9.84 11.22
CA PRO A 204 -15.12 -8.72 11.10
C PRO A 204 -14.03 -9.07 10.09
N PHE A 205 -13.90 -8.25 9.05
CA PHE A 205 -12.95 -8.45 7.96
C PHE A 205 -11.73 -7.56 8.13
N TYR A 206 -11.94 -6.28 8.47
CA TYR A 206 -10.89 -5.29 8.70
C TYR A 206 -11.29 -4.29 9.79
N ILE A 207 -10.31 -3.63 10.41
CA ILE A 207 -10.51 -2.49 11.31
C ILE A 207 -9.55 -1.38 10.88
N ASP A 208 -10.07 -0.21 10.54
CA ASP A 208 -9.27 0.92 10.09
C ASP A 208 -8.60 1.68 11.26
N HIS A 209 -7.76 2.65 10.92
CA HIS A 209 -7.13 3.55 11.89
C HIS A 209 -8.13 4.38 12.73
N GLN A 210 -9.39 4.51 12.30
CA GLN A 210 -10.47 5.22 13.02
C GLN A 210 -11.27 4.28 13.94
N GLN A 211 -10.88 3.00 14.04
CA GLN A 211 -11.57 1.93 14.77
C GLN A 211 -12.93 1.53 14.20
N ARG A 212 -13.26 1.92 12.96
CA ARG A 212 -14.41 1.37 12.25
C ARG A 212 -14.11 -0.07 11.87
N LYS A 213 -15.05 -0.96 12.18
CA LYS A 213 -15.03 -2.35 11.73
C LYS A 213 -15.73 -2.44 10.38
N TYR A 214 -15.06 -3.07 9.42
CA TYR A 214 -15.63 -3.47 8.14
C TYR A 214 -15.95 -4.96 8.20
N PHE A 215 -17.18 -5.32 7.85
CA PHE A 215 -17.64 -6.70 7.86
C PHE A 215 -17.53 -7.35 6.48
N LEU A 216 -17.47 -8.69 6.45
CA LEU A 216 -17.37 -9.47 5.23
C LEU A 216 -18.45 -9.11 4.20
N SER A 217 -19.69 -8.80 4.62
CA SER A 217 -20.73 -8.35 3.70
C SER A 217 -20.41 -7.02 3.00
N GLU A 218 -19.93 -6.01 3.74
CA GLU A 218 -19.50 -4.72 3.17
C GLU A 218 -18.33 -4.93 2.20
N THR A 219 -17.36 -5.77 2.59
CA THR A 219 -16.21 -6.11 1.76
C THR A 219 -16.63 -6.78 0.45
N ILE A 220 -17.58 -7.73 0.48
CA ILE A 220 -18.08 -8.40 -0.73
C ILE A 220 -18.82 -7.43 -1.65
N GLU A 221 -19.63 -6.53 -1.09
CA GLU A 221 -20.33 -5.49 -1.86
C GLU A 221 -19.33 -4.53 -2.51
N GLU A 222 -18.27 -4.16 -1.80
CA GLU A 222 -17.21 -3.34 -2.37
C GLU A 222 -16.45 -4.06 -3.49
N ILE A 223 -16.05 -5.32 -3.33
CA ILE A 223 -15.42 -6.10 -4.41
C ILE A 223 -16.31 -6.08 -5.66
N ASN A 224 -17.62 -6.34 -5.49
CA ASN A 224 -18.59 -6.31 -6.58
C ASN A 224 -18.64 -4.94 -7.28
N ASP A 225 -18.67 -3.86 -6.52
CA ASP A 225 -18.79 -2.51 -7.07
C ASP A 225 -17.50 -2.00 -7.71
N ARG A 226 -16.32 -2.49 -7.28
CA ARG A 226 -15.04 -2.29 -7.98
C ARG A 226 -15.00 -3.04 -9.31
N PHE A 227 -15.29 -4.35 -9.31
CA PHE A 227 -15.27 -5.18 -10.53
C PHE A 227 -16.35 -4.77 -11.55
N SER A 228 -17.51 -4.29 -11.11
CA SER A 228 -18.57 -3.80 -12.00
C SER A 228 -18.42 -2.33 -12.42
N GLY A 229 -17.39 -1.62 -11.94
CA GLY A 229 -17.15 -0.20 -12.24
C GLY A 229 -18.18 0.76 -11.64
N LYS A 230 -19.02 0.31 -10.70
CA LYS A 230 -20.01 1.15 -10.01
C LYS A 230 -19.37 2.10 -9.00
N LYS A 231 -18.37 1.62 -8.24
CA LYS A 231 -17.60 2.47 -7.32
C LYS A 231 -16.62 3.30 -8.15
N LYS A 232 -16.99 4.57 -8.39
CA LYS A 232 -16.13 5.55 -9.08
C LYS A 232 -14.80 5.68 -8.32
N LEU A 233 -13.72 5.86 -9.07
CA LEU A 233 -12.44 6.28 -8.51
C LEU A 233 -12.58 7.70 -7.94
N TYR A 234 -11.96 7.94 -6.79
CA TYR A 234 -12.07 9.19 -6.06
C TYR A 234 -10.99 10.18 -6.52
N SER A 235 -11.27 10.90 -7.62
CA SER A 235 -10.50 12.08 -8.00
C SER A 235 -10.80 13.27 -7.06
N GLU A 236 -10.47 13.10 -5.78
CA GLU A 236 -10.53 14.18 -4.77
C GLU A 236 -9.53 15.30 -5.11
N VAL A 237 -8.58 15.06 -6.01
CA VAL A 237 -7.78 16.08 -6.72
C VAL A 237 -8.39 16.36 -8.09
N SER A 238 -8.71 17.63 -8.36
CA SER A 238 -9.28 18.03 -9.65
C SER A 238 -8.33 17.78 -10.82
N ASP A 239 -8.88 17.51 -12.01
CA ASP A 239 -8.15 17.29 -13.28
C ASP A 239 -7.01 18.30 -13.55
N ARG A 240 -7.11 19.53 -13.05
CA ARG A 240 -6.09 20.59 -13.21
C ARG A 240 -4.67 20.15 -12.89
N THR A 241 -4.44 19.37 -11.82
CA THR A 241 -3.08 18.94 -11.49
C THR A 241 -2.54 17.97 -12.55
N ILE A 242 -3.41 17.13 -13.11
CA ILE A 242 -3.07 16.19 -14.20
C ILE A 242 -2.94 16.93 -15.54
N ASP A 243 -3.74 17.97 -15.78
CA ASP A 243 -3.60 18.87 -16.93
C ASP A 243 -2.31 19.72 -16.83
N GLU A 244 -1.77 19.96 -15.63
CA GLU A 244 -0.46 20.58 -15.40
C GLU A 244 0.69 19.60 -15.65
N LEU A 245 0.56 18.30 -15.29
CA LEU A 245 1.49 17.23 -15.74
C LEU A 245 1.61 17.16 -17.27
N ASP A 246 0.51 17.49 -17.94
CA ASP A 246 0.37 17.48 -19.40
C ASP A 246 0.95 18.75 -20.08
N ARG A 247 1.29 19.78 -19.30
CA ARG A 247 1.82 21.09 -19.77
C ARG A 247 3.26 21.39 -19.36
N TYR A 248 3.74 20.80 -18.25
CA TYR A 248 5.04 21.09 -17.67
C TYR A 248 5.89 19.83 -17.46
N GLU A 249 7.19 20.00 -17.23
CA GLU A 249 8.05 18.90 -16.82
C GLU A 249 7.63 18.38 -15.42
N MET A 250 7.55 17.06 -15.28
CA MET A 250 7.02 16.43 -14.07
C MET A 250 8.04 16.43 -12.92
N THR A 251 8.04 17.48 -12.12
CA THR A 251 8.92 17.62 -10.96
C THR A 251 8.33 16.97 -9.70
N ALA A 252 9.21 16.64 -8.75
CA ALA A 252 8.80 16.07 -7.47
C ALA A 252 7.93 17.01 -6.62
N GLU A 253 8.02 18.32 -6.85
CA GLU A 253 7.16 19.33 -6.22
C GLU A 253 5.70 19.21 -6.71
N ILE A 254 5.49 19.02 -8.03
CA ILE A 254 4.15 18.82 -8.60
C ILE A 254 3.54 17.53 -8.04
N VAL A 255 4.34 16.47 -7.94
CA VAL A 255 3.92 15.19 -7.33
C VAL A 255 3.54 15.37 -5.85
N LYS A 256 4.39 16.03 -5.03
CA LYS A 256 4.13 16.33 -3.61
C LYS A 256 2.82 17.10 -3.43
N ARG A 257 2.62 18.16 -4.21
CA ARG A 257 1.41 19.01 -4.16
C ARG A 257 0.12 18.27 -4.52
N ALA A 258 0.17 17.30 -5.43
CA ALA A 258 -1.02 16.54 -5.78
C ALA A 258 -1.53 15.69 -4.60
N PHE A 259 -0.64 14.93 -3.95
CA PHE A 259 -1.00 14.13 -2.78
C PHE A 259 -1.39 15.00 -1.58
N GLN A 260 -0.69 16.10 -1.33
CA GLN A 260 -1.09 17.07 -0.29
C GLN A 260 -2.45 17.72 -0.60
N GLY A 261 -2.72 18.02 -1.88
CA GLY A 261 -4.02 18.49 -2.35
C GLY A 261 -5.14 17.47 -2.14
N ALA A 262 -4.83 16.17 -2.27
CA ALA A 262 -5.77 15.10 -1.96
C ALA A 262 -6.16 15.11 -0.46
N ILE A 263 -5.16 15.18 0.44
CA ILE A 263 -5.39 15.27 1.89
C ILE A 263 -6.19 16.53 2.23
N TYR A 264 -5.79 17.69 1.71
CA TYR A 264 -6.48 18.96 1.95
C TYR A 264 -7.94 18.92 1.50
N ASN A 265 -8.19 18.40 0.29
CA ASN A 265 -9.55 18.29 -0.24
C ASN A 265 -10.38 17.28 0.56
N HIS A 266 -9.79 16.16 0.99
CA HIS A 266 -10.45 15.18 1.84
C HIS A 266 -10.88 15.78 3.18
N LEU A 267 -9.95 16.42 3.90
CA LEU A 267 -10.20 17.10 5.16
C LEU A 267 -11.33 18.14 5.01
N LYS A 268 -11.21 19.00 4.00
CA LYS A 268 -12.17 20.07 3.72
C LYS A 268 -13.57 19.57 3.35
N GLN A 269 -13.67 18.53 2.51
CA GLN A 269 -14.96 17.97 2.09
C GLN A 269 -15.70 17.28 3.25
N ASN A 270 -14.95 16.70 4.20
CA ASN A 270 -15.50 16.00 5.36
C ASN A 270 -15.61 16.89 6.61
N ASN A 271 -15.30 18.19 6.51
CA ASN A 271 -15.24 19.14 7.63
C ASN A 271 -14.31 18.70 8.78
N LEU A 272 -13.20 18.03 8.44
CA LEU A 272 -12.17 17.60 9.37
C LEU A 272 -11.07 18.65 9.45
N TYR A 273 -10.60 18.95 10.66
CA TYR A 273 -9.41 19.78 10.88
C TYR A 273 -8.12 18.94 10.84
N SER A 274 -8.19 17.68 11.24
CA SER A 274 -7.05 16.76 11.29
C SER A 274 -7.45 15.34 10.96
N MET A 275 -6.52 14.55 10.44
CA MET A 275 -6.70 13.11 10.23
C MET A 275 -5.40 12.34 10.42
N LYS A 276 -5.51 11.06 10.81
CA LYS A 276 -4.37 10.14 10.76
C LYS A 276 -4.29 9.52 9.37
N LEU A 277 -3.09 9.41 8.83
CA LEU A 277 -2.87 8.72 7.56
C LEU A 277 -2.46 7.26 7.80
N ALA A 278 -3.13 6.31 7.15
CA ALA A 278 -2.74 4.89 7.20
C ALA A 278 -1.43 4.67 6.44
N GLY A 279 -0.41 4.14 7.11
CA GLY A 279 0.94 3.99 6.53
C GLY A 279 1.89 5.19 6.71
N SER A 280 1.46 6.24 7.39
CA SER A 280 2.40 7.25 7.90
C SER A 280 3.08 6.79 9.19
N CYS A 281 4.21 7.41 9.55
CA CYS A 281 4.95 7.12 10.78
C CYS A 281 4.06 7.23 12.02
N GLY A 282 3.80 6.11 12.67
CA GLY A 282 2.93 6.03 13.85
C GLY A 282 1.47 6.41 13.61
N GLY A 283 1.00 6.48 12.36
CA GLY A 283 -0.29 7.09 12.03
C GLY A 283 -0.27 8.59 12.34
N SER A 284 0.73 9.28 11.78
CA SER A 284 0.92 10.74 11.88
C SER A 284 -0.40 11.45 11.64
N ALA A 285 -0.79 12.28 12.62
CA ALA A 285 -1.83 13.26 12.39
C ALA A 285 -1.29 14.29 11.38
N VAL A 286 -2.13 14.63 10.41
CA VAL A 286 -1.93 15.76 9.51
C VAL A 286 -3.06 16.73 9.78
N ASP A 287 -2.70 17.92 10.26
CA ASP A 287 -3.64 19.00 10.48
C ASP A 287 -3.77 19.84 9.20
N LEU A 288 -4.93 20.49 9.01
CA LEU A 288 -5.22 21.29 7.82
C LEU A 288 -4.24 22.45 7.65
N ASP A 289 -3.78 23.01 8.77
CA ASP A 289 -2.84 24.13 8.83
C ASP A 289 -1.37 23.70 8.63
N ASP A 290 -1.07 22.39 8.77
CA ASP A 290 0.26 21.80 8.48
C ASP A 290 0.48 21.55 6.97
N LEU A 291 -0.54 21.72 6.13
CA LEU A 291 -0.47 21.49 4.69
C LEU A 291 0.02 22.76 3.95
N PRO A 292 1.30 22.82 3.51
CA PRO A 292 1.90 24.06 3.07
C PRO A 292 1.52 24.37 1.61
N PHE A 293 0.67 25.37 1.41
CA PHE A 293 0.63 26.11 0.15
C PHE A 293 1.80 27.12 0.08
N GLY A 294 3.03 26.60 0.20
CA GLY A 294 4.29 27.34 0.26
C GLY A 294 5.47 26.43 -0.11
N GLN A 295 6.40 26.96 -0.91
CA GLN A 295 7.40 26.21 -1.68
C GLN A 295 8.28 25.22 -0.88
N GLU A 296 8.59 24.11 -1.57
CA GLU A 296 9.83 23.30 -1.55
C GLU A 296 9.77 21.85 -1.02
N ASN A 297 10.39 20.99 -1.84
CA ASN A 297 11.19 19.79 -1.54
C ASN A 297 10.50 18.47 -1.05
N PHE A 298 10.37 17.53 -2.02
CA PHE A 298 10.82 16.11 -2.01
C PHE A 298 10.20 15.04 -1.05
N LEU A 299 10.19 13.70 -1.28
CA LEU A 299 11.09 12.74 -2.02
C LEU A 299 10.45 11.28 -2.18
N PHE A 300 10.81 10.39 -3.17
CA PHE A 300 10.53 8.90 -3.26
C PHE A 300 9.80 8.29 -4.56
N GLN A 301 9.40 6.99 -4.71
CA GLN A 301 8.87 6.09 -5.81
C GLN A 301 7.37 5.52 -5.80
N LYS A 302 7.10 4.33 -6.42
CA LYS A 302 5.82 3.76 -6.98
C LYS A 302 4.76 3.19 -6.00
N PHE A 303 3.48 3.14 -6.42
CA PHE A 303 2.33 2.55 -5.68
C PHE A 303 1.55 1.46 -6.48
N ASN A 304 1.61 0.21 -6.03
CA ASN A 304 0.64 -0.86 -6.36
C ASN A 304 0.47 -1.72 -5.09
N PRO A 305 -0.76 -2.09 -4.65
CA PRO A 305 -0.98 -2.78 -3.39
C PRO A 305 -0.24 -4.09 -3.21
N ALA A 306 0.02 -4.84 -4.28
CA ALA A 306 0.76 -6.09 -4.21
C ALA A 306 2.28 -5.88 -3.98
N THR A 307 2.78 -4.65 -4.07
CA THR A 307 4.22 -4.41 -4.10
C THR A 307 4.84 -4.32 -2.72
N THR A 308 6.10 -4.72 -2.64
CA THR A 308 6.91 -4.57 -1.44
C THR A 308 6.95 -3.12 -0.93
N VAL A 309 7.06 -2.13 -1.83
CA VAL A 309 7.08 -0.70 -1.47
C VAL A 309 5.76 -0.27 -0.83
N PHE A 310 4.62 -0.59 -1.45
CA PHE A 310 3.31 -0.27 -0.89
C PHE A 310 3.11 -0.87 0.50
N ARG A 311 3.52 -2.12 0.70
CA ARG A 311 3.34 -2.83 1.96
C ARG A 311 4.26 -2.28 3.05
N LEU A 312 5.52 -1.96 2.74
CA LEU A 312 6.40 -1.25 3.67
C LEU A 312 5.78 0.07 4.14
N VAL A 313 5.26 0.86 3.20
CA VAL A 313 4.61 2.14 3.50
C VAL A 313 3.35 1.92 4.34
N THR A 314 2.39 1.13 3.86
CA THR A 314 1.05 1.03 4.48
C THR A 314 0.98 0.24 5.78
N GLN A 315 1.93 -0.70 6.00
CA GLN A 315 1.96 -1.59 7.17
C GLN A 315 3.19 -1.35 8.05
N GLY A 316 4.38 -1.44 7.43
CA GLY A 316 5.66 -1.53 8.16
C GLY A 316 6.07 -0.28 8.95
N ILE A 317 5.73 0.90 8.44
CA ILE A 317 6.11 2.19 9.04
C ILE A 317 5.52 2.42 10.45
N LYS A 318 4.43 1.71 10.83
CA LYS A 318 3.89 1.73 12.19
C LYS A 318 4.74 0.94 13.19
N GLU A 319 5.21 -0.25 12.82
CA GLU A 319 5.90 -1.16 13.73
C GLU A 319 7.32 -0.69 14.07
N ILE A 320 8.04 -0.11 13.09
CA ILE A 320 9.34 0.54 13.31
C ILE A 320 9.24 1.51 14.50
N MET A 321 8.16 2.28 14.58
CA MET A 321 7.91 3.25 15.66
C MET A 321 7.46 2.60 16.98
N ARG A 322 6.77 1.44 16.95
CA ARG A 322 6.38 0.70 18.16
C ARG A 322 7.62 0.12 18.86
N GLN A 323 8.50 -0.55 18.13
CA GLN A 323 9.76 -1.10 18.67
C GLN A 323 10.72 0.00 19.14
N ASN A 324 10.68 1.17 18.50
CA ASN A 324 11.44 2.35 18.94
C ASN A 324 10.92 3.02 20.22
N LYS A 325 9.69 2.74 20.70
CA LYS A 325 9.26 3.18 22.05
C LYS A 325 9.87 2.33 23.17
N GLU A 326 10.36 1.13 22.87
CA GLU A 326 10.95 0.21 23.87
C GLU A 326 12.48 0.30 23.94
N LYS A 327 13.15 0.80 22.89
CA LYS A 327 14.59 1.10 22.91
C LYS A 327 14.82 2.58 23.24
N LYS A 328 15.70 2.86 24.21
CA LYS A 328 16.18 4.24 24.45
C LYS A 328 16.86 4.76 23.18
N TRP A 329 16.33 5.83 22.60
CA TRP A 329 16.97 6.50 21.48
C TRP A 329 18.39 6.98 21.85
N GLU A 330 19.33 6.83 20.90
CA GLU A 330 20.54 7.64 20.91
C GLU A 330 20.18 9.04 20.39
N TYR A 331 20.00 9.97 21.32
CA TYR A 331 19.82 11.38 20.99
C TYR A 331 21.15 11.95 20.48
N HIS A 332 21.07 12.83 19.48
CA HIS A 332 22.21 13.57 18.94
C HIS A 332 21.94 15.07 19.00
N GLU A 333 22.99 15.87 19.00
CA GLU A 333 22.87 17.33 19.07
C GLU A 333 22.36 17.88 17.73
N GLY A 334 21.22 18.57 17.76
CA GLY A 334 20.56 19.08 16.56
C GLY A 334 19.60 20.23 16.83
N GLU A 335 18.62 20.39 15.94
CA GLU A 335 17.58 21.41 16.01
C GLU A 335 16.21 20.73 16.05
N CYS A 336 15.38 21.08 17.03
CA CYS A 336 14.07 20.45 17.19
C CYS A 336 13.09 20.89 16.10
N VAL A 337 12.50 19.98 15.33
CA VAL A 337 11.49 20.32 14.30
C VAL A 337 10.15 20.79 14.87
N VAL A 338 9.86 20.53 16.15
CA VAL A 338 8.60 20.93 16.80
C VAL A 338 8.71 22.27 17.54
N CYS A 339 9.88 22.62 18.08
CA CYS A 339 10.07 23.84 18.89
C CYS A 339 11.26 24.71 18.48
N HIS A 340 11.96 24.37 17.39
CA HIS A 340 13.11 25.09 16.82
C HIS A 340 14.27 25.37 17.80
N LYS A 341 14.31 24.68 18.94
CA LYS A 341 15.37 24.78 19.95
C LYS A 341 16.69 24.25 19.36
N LYS A 342 17.75 25.04 19.51
CA LYS A 342 19.11 24.74 19.03
C LYS A 342 20.17 25.30 20.01
N PRO A 343 21.16 24.49 20.45
CA PRO A 343 21.20 23.04 20.32
C PRO A 343 20.08 22.37 21.15
N ALA A 344 19.66 21.20 20.70
CA ALA A 344 18.79 20.30 21.46
C ALA A 344 19.19 18.85 21.21
N ASP A 345 19.09 18.02 22.26
CA ASP A 345 19.14 16.56 22.13
C ASP A 345 17.90 16.11 21.37
N VAL A 346 18.08 15.66 20.12
CA VAL A 346 17.01 15.23 19.23
C VAL A 346 17.12 13.76 18.86
N GLY A 347 15.97 13.08 18.83
CA GLY A 347 15.86 11.70 18.37
C GLY A 347 15.86 11.59 16.83
N PRO A 348 15.70 10.39 16.25
CA PRO A 348 15.80 10.17 14.79
C PRO A 348 14.76 10.85 13.90
N CYS A 349 13.79 11.55 14.49
CA CYS A 349 12.82 12.43 13.80
C CYS A 349 13.18 13.93 13.92
N ASN A 350 14.36 14.27 14.43
CA ASN A 350 14.74 15.62 14.85
C ASN A 350 13.78 16.25 15.88
N ILE A 351 13.05 15.45 16.67
CA ILE A 351 12.19 15.92 17.76
C ILE A 351 13.00 15.84 19.06
N CYS A 352 12.99 16.89 19.87
CA CYS A 352 13.69 16.88 21.15
C CYS A 352 12.90 16.16 22.25
N ILE A 353 13.61 15.64 23.24
CA ILE A 353 13.04 14.89 24.37
C ILE A 353 11.91 15.64 25.12
N ASP A 354 11.96 16.97 25.15
CA ASP A 354 10.95 17.83 25.79
C ASP A 354 9.65 17.95 24.99
N CYS A 355 9.70 17.76 23.67
CA CYS A 355 8.55 17.73 22.77
C CYS A 355 7.99 16.31 22.68
N GLU A 356 8.86 15.30 22.57
CA GLU A 356 8.47 13.88 22.54
C GLU A 356 7.64 13.49 23.77
N LYS A 357 8.00 13.97 24.97
CA LYS A 357 7.24 13.73 26.22
C LYS A 357 5.87 14.41 26.29
N LYS A 358 5.51 15.25 25.31
CA LYS A 358 4.25 16.01 25.26
C LYS A 358 3.30 15.53 24.16
N MET A 359 3.71 14.52 23.39
CA MET A 359 2.94 13.84 22.34
C MET A 359 2.50 12.45 22.79
#